data_AF-G7W9A1-F1
#
_entry.id   AF-G7W9A1-F1
#
_cell.length_a   1.000
_cell.length_b   1.000
_cell.length_c   1.000
_cell.angle_alpha   90.00
_cell.angle_beta   90.00
_cell.angle_gamma   90.00
#
_symmetry.space_group_name_H-M   'P 1'
#
loop_
_entity.id
_entity.type
_entity.pdbx_description
1 polymer ?
#
loop_
_entity_poly.entity_id
_entity_poly.type
_entity_poly.pdbx_seq_one_letter_code
_entity_poly.pdbx_strand_id
1 'polypeptide(L)'
;MTNNNFNPKIKDCCFEDSTIKLDEMKKILADIMPVEGYVDSEIFEEDGAMNFVLKDYYNEDKRDVADFLCQLTINSEGIIQVVKHDIPQFINYKNQKIMLFFSSLVGKKLNYKVKDDDIIDPRW
;
A
#
# COMPACT_ATOMS: atom_id res chain seq x y z
N MET A 1 -21.43 -16.84 -18.79
CA MET A 1 -21.10 -15.49 -18.32
C MET A 1 -20.54 -15.63 -16.92
N THR A 2 -19.24 -15.39 -16.73
CA THR A 2 -18.60 -15.42 -15.42
C THR A 2 -18.90 -14.11 -14.70
N ASN A 3 -19.64 -14.19 -13.59
CA ASN A 3 -19.90 -13.05 -12.71
C ASN A 3 -18.60 -12.65 -12.00
N ASN A 4 -17.82 -11.81 -12.66
CA ASN A 4 -16.67 -11.13 -12.08
C ASN A 4 -17.16 -10.04 -11.13
N ASN A 5 -17.66 -10.44 -9.96
CA ASN A 5 -18.03 -9.53 -8.86
C ASN A 5 -16.75 -9.00 -8.18
N PHE A 6 -15.91 -8.29 -8.95
CA PHE A 6 -14.86 -7.46 -8.38
C PHE A 6 -15.53 -6.24 -7.76
N ASN A 7 -15.05 -5.83 -6.58
CA ASN A 7 -15.38 -4.53 -6.01
C ASN A 7 -15.07 -3.46 -7.09
N PRO A 8 -16.03 -2.61 -7.50
CA PRO A 8 -15.81 -1.60 -8.53
C PRO A 8 -14.55 -0.76 -8.26
N LYS A 9 -14.27 -0.45 -6.98
CA LYS A 9 -13.06 0.29 -6.58
C LYS A 9 -11.76 -0.44 -6.92
N ILE A 10 -11.73 -1.77 -6.82
CA ILE A 10 -10.55 -2.57 -7.19
C ILE A 10 -10.38 -2.53 -8.71
N LYS A 11 -11.47 -2.63 -9.48
CA LYS A 11 -11.41 -2.56 -10.93
C LYS A 11 -10.90 -1.19 -11.41
N ASP A 12 -11.44 -0.11 -10.86
CA ASP A 12 -11.04 1.25 -11.22
C ASP A 12 -9.58 1.52 -10.79
N CYS A 13 -9.18 1.01 -9.61
CA CYS A 13 -7.78 1.02 -9.22
C CYS A 13 -6.92 0.19 -10.18
N CYS A 14 -7.32 -1.01 -10.60
CA CYS A 14 -6.42 -1.89 -11.35
C CYS A 14 -6.19 -1.49 -12.80
N PHE A 15 -7.13 -0.78 -13.45
CA PHE A 15 -7.16 -0.67 -14.91
C PHE A 15 -7.22 0.77 -15.45
N GLU A 16 -7.32 1.79 -14.60
CA GLU A 16 -7.26 3.20 -15.01
C GLU A 16 -5.90 3.84 -14.66
N ASP A 17 -5.44 4.78 -15.47
CA ASP A 17 -4.30 5.67 -15.14
C ASP A 17 -4.71 6.59 -14.00
N SER A 18 -4.55 6.11 -12.76
CA SER A 18 -5.03 6.79 -11.58
C SER A 18 -3.92 7.08 -10.57
N THR A 19 -4.03 8.27 -9.99
CA THR A 19 -3.36 8.59 -8.72
C THR A 19 -4.13 7.89 -7.61
N ILE A 20 -3.44 7.11 -6.77
CA ILE A 20 -4.03 6.44 -5.62
C ILE A 20 -3.62 7.17 -4.34
N LYS A 21 -4.57 7.43 -3.43
CA LYS A 21 -4.22 8.01 -2.11
C LYS A 21 -3.74 6.91 -1.17
N LEU A 22 -2.77 7.22 -0.32
CA LEU A 22 -2.28 6.29 0.70
C LEU A 22 -3.41 5.74 1.59
N ASP A 23 -4.34 6.58 2.04
CA ASP A 23 -5.49 6.15 2.85
C ASP A 23 -6.47 5.24 2.10
N GLU A 24 -6.66 5.48 0.79
CA GLU A 24 -7.50 4.63 -0.05
C GLU A 24 -6.83 3.26 -0.25
N MET A 25 -5.51 3.24 -0.43
CA MET A 25 -4.73 2.01 -0.51
C MET A 25 -4.79 1.19 0.78
N LYS A 26 -4.61 1.82 1.95
CA LYS A 26 -4.77 1.15 3.26
C LYS A 26 -6.14 0.48 3.40
N LYS A 27 -7.21 1.15 2.96
CA LYS A 27 -8.58 0.59 2.96
C LYS A 27 -8.74 -0.59 2.00
N ILE A 28 -8.13 -0.53 0.82
CA ILE A 28 -8.18 -1.64 -0.14
C ILE A 28 -7.44 -2.85 0.41
N LEU A 29 -6.27 -2.65 1.04
CA LEU A 29 -5.53 -3.73 1.70
C LEU A 29 -6.35 -4.41 2.78
N ALA A 30 -7.01 -3.63 3.64
CA ALA A 30 -7.92 -4.16 4.66
C ALA A 30 -9.12 -4.93 4.08
N ASP A 31 -9.56 -4.65 2.86
CA ASP A 31 -10.66 -5.35 2.19
C ASP A 31 -10.20 -6.67 1.52
N ILE A 32 -8.96 -6.72 1.02
CA ILE A 32 -8.48 -7.85 0.21
C ILE A 32 -7.54 -8.79 0.97
N MET A 33 -6.96 -8.36 2.08
CA MET A 33 -6.04 -9.15 2.92
C MET A 33 -6.71 -9.49 4.27
N PRO A 34 -6.32 -10.60 4.91
CA PRO A 34 -6.81 -10.96 6.24
C PRO A 34 -6.13 -10.08 7.31
N VAL A 35 -6.54 -8.81 7.39
CA VAL A 35 -6.05 -7.85 8.39
C VAL A 35 -6.75 -8.12 9.73
N GLU A 36 -5.98 -8.35 10.79
CA GLU A 36 -6.47 -8.59 12.14
C GLU A 36 -6.77 -7.30 12.90
N GLY A 37 -5.99 -6.24 12.65
CA GLY A 37 -6.17 -4.93 13.28
C GLY A 37 -6.39 -3.82 12.26
N TYR A 38 -5.40 -2.94 12.12
CA TYR A 38 -5.45 -1.81 11.19
C TYR A 38 -4.18 -1.69 10.36
N VAL A 39 -4.34 -1.20 9.12
CA VAL A 39 -3.22 -0.99 8.21
C VAL A 39 -2.62 0.39 8.43
N ASP A 40 -1.31 0.44 8.72
CA ASP A 40 -0.54 1.68 8.74
C ASP A 40 0.76 1.55 7.96
N SER A 41 1.49 2.66 7.80
CA SER A 41 2.67 2.74 6.96
C SER A 41 3.85 3.40 7.68
N GLU A 42 5.00 2.72 7.67
CA GLU A 42 6.29 3.32 7.97
C GLU A 42 6.89 3.92 6.69
N ILE A 43 7.44 5.12 6.78
CA ILE A 43 7.94 5.88 5.63
C ILE A 43 9.39 6.25 5.89
N PHE A 44 10.27 5.95 4.94
CA PHE A 44 11.69 6.30 5.02
C PHE A 44 12.31 6.45 3.64
N GLU A 45 13.42 7.18 3.57
CA GLU A 45 14.20 7.34 2.35
C GLU A 45 15.42 6.40 2.38
N GLU A 46 15.66 5.67 1.30
CA GLU A 46 16.81 4.79 1.12
C GLU A 46 17.27 4.87 -0.33
N ASP A 47 18.58 5.10 -0.55
CA ASP A 47 19.19 5.23 -1.88
C ASP A 47 18.51 6.28 -2.80
N GLY A 48 17.99 7.37 -2.22
CA GLY A 48 17.28 8.44 -2.95
C GLY A 48 15.89 8.04 -3.45
N ALA A 49 15.34 6.92 -2.97
CA ALA A 49 13.98 6.48 -3.20
C ALA A 49 13.16 6.51 -1.91
N MET A 50 11.90 6.89 -2.02
CA MET A 50 10.99 6.90 -0.89
C MET A 50 10.35 5.53 -0.75
N ASN A 51 10.43 4.94 0.45
CA ASN A 51 9.88 3.63 0.76
C ASN A 51 8.69 3.75 1.71
N PHE A 52 7.64 2.99 1.42
CA PHE A 52 6.44 2.86 2.25
C PHE A 52 6.28 1.40 2.63
N VAL A 53 6.45 1.06 3.90
CA VAL A 53 6.23 -0.29 4.42
C VAL A 53 4.86 -0.33 5.07
N LEU A 54 3.92 -1.02 4.43
CA LEU A 54 2.57 -1.21 4.93
C LEU A 54 2.52 -2.47 5.80
N LYS A 55 1.98 -2.33 7.00
CA LYS A 55 1.87 -3.40 7.99
C LYS A 55 0.48 -3.43 8.60
N ASP A 56 0.07 -4.61 9.04
CA ASP A 56 -1.10 -4.83 9.89
C ASP A 56 -0.70 -4.74 11.36
N TYR A 57 -1.25 -3.74 12.06
CA TYR A 57 -1.01 -3.52 13.48
C TYR A 57 -2.19 -4.05 14.29
N TYR A 58 -1.92 -5.00 15.19
CA TYR A 58 -2.94 -5.70 15.98
C TYR A 58 -3.64 -4.79 17.02
N ASN A 59 -2.92 -3.84 17.60
CA ASN A 59 -3.44 -2.84 18.54
C ASN A 59 -2.52 -1.61 18.59
N GLU A 60 -3.08 -0.41 18.81
CA GLU A 60 -2.35 0.86 18.91
C GLU A 60 -1.27 0.84 20.02
N ASP A 61 -1.50 0.07 21.09
CA ASP A 61 -0.60 -0.08 22.24
C ASP A 61 0.55 -1.10 22.02
N LYS A 62 0.53 -1.87 20.92
CA LYS A 62 1.53 -2.91 20.61
C LYS A 62 2.09 -2.75 19.20
N ARG A 63 2.70 -1.59 18.94
CA ARG A 63 3.42 -1.31 17.68
C ARG A 63 4.56 -2.29 17.39
N ASP A 64 5.02 -3.03 18.40
CA ASP A 64 6.12 -3.99 18.30
C ASP A 64 5.73 -5.30 17.58
N VAL A 65 4.43 -5.53 17.36
CA VAL A 65 3.91 -6.71 16.66
C VAL A 65 3.06 -6.22 15.49
N ALA A 66 3.65 -6.24 14.30
CA ALA A 66 2.96 -5.88 13.07
C ALA A 66 3.35 -6.84 11.95
N ASP A 67 2.36 -7.34 11.23
CA ASP A 67 2.59 -8.24 10.10
C ASP A 67 2.86 -7.44 8.83
N PHE A 68 3.89 -7.84 8.10
CA PHE A 68 4.22 -7.21 6.83
C PHE A 68 3.14 -7.51 5.79
N LEU A 69 2.65 -6.46 5.11
CA LEU A 69 1.68 -6.62 4.02
C LEU A 69 2.37 -6.40 2.67
N CYS A 70 3.00 -5.25 2.50
CA CYS A 70 3.82 -4.95 1.33
C CYS A 70 4.75 -3.75 1.58
N GLN A 71 5.74 -3.60 0.70
CA GLN A 71 6.58 -2.41 0.62
C GLN A 71 6.49 -1.81 -0.78
N LEU A 72 6.30 -0.50 -0.85
CA LEU A 72 6.37 0.27 -2.08
C LEU A 72 7.68 1.04 -2.12
N THR A 73 8.33 1.04 -3.27
CA THR A 73 9.45 1.96 -3.56
C THR A 73 8.99 2.95 -4.61
N ILE A 74 9.18 4.23 -4.32
CA ILE A 74 8.61 5.35 -5.07
C ILE A 74 9.75 6.26 -5.52
N ASN A 75 9.71 6.69 -6.77
CA ASN A 75 10.68 7.64 -7.30
C ASN A 75 10.36 9.09 -6.89
N SER A 76 11.23 10.01 -7.28
CA SER A 76 11.08 11.45 -7.02
C SER A 76 9.82 12.09 -7.61
N GLU A 77 9.15 11.45 -8.57
CA GLU A 77 7.90 11.94 -9.19
C GLU A 77 6.64 11.44 -8.47
N GLY A 78 6.82 10.61 -7.42
CA GLY A 78 5.74 9.97 -6.69
C GLY A 78 5.19 8.72 -7.38
N ILE A 79 5.92 8.15 -8.35
CA ILE A 79 5.50 6.95 -9.10
C ILE A 79 6.02 5.70 -8.38
N ILE A 80 5.13 4.75 -8.15
CA ILE A 80 5.45 3.44 -7.58
C ILE A 80 6.24 2.64 -8.62
N GLN A 81 7.50 2.33 -8.32
CA GLN A 81 8.37 1.55 -9.19
C GLN A 81 8.41 0.07 -8.81
N VAL A 82 8.34 -0.22 -7.51
CA VAL A 82 8.46 -1.57 -6.98
C VAL A 82 7.37 -1.82 -5.94
N VAL A 83 6.80 -3.02 -5.98
CA VAL A 83 5.92 -3.56 -4.94
C VAL A 83 6.53 -4.86 -4.46
N LYS A 84 7.08 -4.88 -3.24
CA LYS A 84 7.58 -6.09 -2.58
C LYS A 84 6.47 -6.65 -1.69
N HIS A 85 6.24 -7.95 -1.72
CA HIS A 85 5.27 -8.64 -0.87
C HIS A 85 5.77 -10.04 -0.53
N ASP A 86 5.20 -10.66 0.49
CA ASP A 86 5.55 -12.01 0.95
C ASP A 86 4.50 -13.07 0.58
N ILE A 87 3.51 -12.72 -0.27
CA ILE A 87 2.48 -13.66 -0.74
C ILE A 87 3.14 -14.94 -1.29
N PRO A 88 2.69 -16.13 -0.84
CA PRO A 88 3.20 -17.40 -1.34
C PRO A 88 3.09 -17.54 -2.86
N GLN A 89 4.07 -18.20 -3.47
CA GLN A 89 4.14 -18.43 -4.93
C GLN A 89 2.94 -19.22 -5.50
N PHE A 90 2.16 -19.89 -4.64
CA PHE A 90 0.98 -20.64 -5.06
C PHE A 90 -0.24 -19.72 -5.16
N ILE A 91 -0.66 -19.45 -6.40
CA ILE A 91 -1.85 -18.67 -6.70
C ILE A 91 -3.10 -19.54 -6.47
N ASN A 92 -3.86 -19.24 -5.42
CA ASN A 92 -5.19 -19.78 -5.17
C ASN A 92 -6.24 -18.67 -5.27
N TYR A 93 -7.53 -19.03 -5.27
CA TYR A 93 -8.60 -18.03 -5.38
C TYR A 93 -8.54 -16.93 -4.30
N LYS A 94 -7.95 -17.22 -3.13
CA LYS A 94 -7.83 -16.25 -2.03
C LYS A 94 -6.80 -15.16 -2.32
N ASN A 95 -5.63 -15.50 -2.88
CA ASN A 95 -4.56 -14.52 -3.12
C ASN A 95 -4.53 -13.92 -4.54
N GLN A 96 -5.34 -14.43 -5.48
CA GLN A 96 -5.45 -13.87 -6.84
C GLN A 96 -5.77 -12.36 -6.84
N LYS A 97 -6.72 -11.93 -6.00
CA LYS A 97 -7.13 -10.52 -5.94
C LYS A 97 -6.02 -9.62 -5.40
N ILE A 98 -5.25 -10.11 -4.43
CA ILE A 98 -4.14 -9.37 -3.83
C ILE A 98 -3.01 -9.22 -4.86
N MET A 99 -2.66 -10.29 -5.57
CA MET A 99 -1.64 -10.22 -6.61
C MET A 99 -2.04 -9.29 -7.77
N LEU A 100 -3.31 -9.33 -8.20
CA LEU A 100 -3.84 -8.41 -9.21
C LEU A 100 -3.72 -6.96 -8.74
N PHE A 101 -4.12 -6.68 -7.50
CA PHE A 101 -3.99 -5.36 -6.90
C PHE A 101 -2.53 -4.89 -6.87
N PHE A 102 -1.61 -5.68 -6.32
CA PHE A 102 -0.18 -5.35 -6.26
C PHE A 102 0.43 -5.12 -7.64
N SER A 103 0.12 -5.99 -8.61
CA SER A 103 0.61 -5.84 -9.98
C SER A 103 0.12 -4.54 -10.61
N SER A 104 -1.09 -4.09 -10.26
CA SER A 104 -1.64 -2.84 -10.79
C SER A 104 -1.06 -1.57 -10.17
N LEU A 105 -0.38 -1.65 -9.02
CA LEU A 105 0.17 -0.47 -8.35
C LEU A 105 1.41 0.08 -9.06
N VAL A 106 2.20 -0.78 -9.71
CA VAL A 106 3.41 -0.35 -10.43
C VAL A 106 3.02 0.62 -11.55
N GLY A 107 3.69 1.77 -11.61
CA GLY A 107 3.40 2.86 -12.55
C GLY A 107 2.34 3.85 -12.07
N LYS A 108 1.64 3.59 -10.96
CA LYS A 108 0.70 4.57 -10.39
C LYS A 108 1.41 5.63 -9.58
N LYS A 109 0.81 6.82 -9.56
CA LYS A 109 1.23 7.90 -8.67
C LYS A 109 0.61 7.70 -7.29
N LEU A 110 1.44 7.64 -6.25
CA LEU A 110 0.96 7.64 -4.87
C LEU A 110 0.82 9.08 -4.38
N ASN A 111 -0.39 9.46 -3.98
CA ASN A 111 -0.63 10.69 -3.24
C ASN A 111 -0.60 10.39 -1.75
N TYR A 112 0.58 10.58 -1.16
CA TYR A 112 0.79 10.56 0.28
C TYR A 112 0.98 12.02 0.71
N LYS A 113 -0.07 12.64 1.27
CA LYS A 113 0.13 13.91 1.96
C LYS A 113 0.98 13.61 3.19
N VAL A 114 2.28 13.85 3.13
CA VAL A 114 3.06 14.03 4.36
C VAL A 114 2.42 15.23 5.03
N LYS A 115 1.82 15.06 6.21
CA LYS A 115 1.51 16.22 7.02
C LYS A 115 2.85 16.85 7.37
N ASP A 116 3.14 18.03 6.82
CA ASP A 116 4.26 18.90 7.19
C ASP A 116 4.08 19.44 8.63
N ASP A 117 3.77 18.58 9.60
CA ASP A 117 3.44 19.03 10.96
C ASP A 117 4.65 19.01 11.92
N ASP A 118 5.88 18.63 11.51
CA ASP A 118 7.04 18.65 12.41
C ASP A 118 8.41 18.89 11.73
N ILE A 119 8.49 19.74 10.69
CA ILE A 119 9.76 20.43 10.42
C ILE A 119 9.82 21.63 11.37
N ILE A 120 10.26 21.39 12.61
CA ILE A 120 10.76 22.47 13.45
C ILE A 120 12.03 22.99 12.75
N ASP A 121 11.91 24.12 12.06
CA ASP A 121 13.06 24.91 11.59
C ASP A 121 13.91 25.29 12.82
N PRO A 122 15.13 24.77 13.00
CA PRO A 122 15.95 25.05 14.18
C PRO A 122 16.61 26.45 14.13
N ARG A 123 15.97 27.44 13.48
CA ARG A 123 16.53 28.79 13.34
C ARG A 123 15.54 29.91 13.68
N TRP A 124 15.06 29.93 14.91
CA TRP A 124 14.61 31.17 15.57
C TRP A 124 15.07 31.20 17.03
#